data_AF-A0A2G7FWH1-F1
#
_entry.id   AF-A0A2G7FWH1-F1
#
_cell.length_a   1.000
_cell.length_b   1.000
_cell.length_c   1.000
_cell.angle_alpha   90.00
_cell.angle_beta   90.00
_cell.angle_gamma   90.00
#
_symmetry.space_group_name_H-M   'P 1'
#
loop_
_entity.id
_entity.type
_entity.pdbx_description
1 polymer ?
#
loop_
_entity_poly.entity_id
_entity_poly.type
_entity_poly.pdbx_seq_one_letter_code
_entity_poly.pdbx_strand_id
1 'polypeptide(L)'
;MPMLPQLPTHSQTQPIHTARLLLRPFRAADLPALHVLRTTPDVMRWTRQGRIDATTEETSQWMERFTHDTEPGEQANYNFAVLRKPISGEVHATESEEGDVIGVMGIVSISPEDGPEVGYLFLPETWGMGYATEALRGFAEAWWRLPVPGDGVSGNGEGAEEVGTLRAVTDKTNLGSARVLTKCGWTIVGEGVDGEGEKKVELLYWILRRPGI
;
A
#
# COMPACT_ATOMS: atom_id res chain seq x y z
N MET A 1 -20.72 8.35 -5.82
CA MET A 1 -19.66 7.34 -5.57
C MET A 1 -18.34 7.99 -5.94
N PRO A 2 -17.29 7.93 -5.10
CA PRO A 2 -16.01 8.53 -5.47
C PRO A 2 -15.57 7.96 -6.82
N MET A 3 -15.26 8.83 -7.78
CA MET A 3 -14.65 8.36 -9.02
C MET A 3 -13.31 7.70 -8.66
N LEU A 4 -13.10 6.50 -9.20
CA LEU A 4 -11.86 5.75 -9.02
C LEU A 4 -11.04 5.85 -10.31
N PRO A 5 -9.71 5.96 -10.22
CA PRO A 5 -8.88 5.83 -11.40
C PRO A 5 -9.05 4.43 -12.01
N GLN A 6 -8.89 4.34 -13.33
CA GLN A 6 -8.81 3.07 -14.00
C GLN A 6 -7.49 2.40 -13.63
N LEU A 7 -7.59 1.29 -12.90
CA LEU A 7 -6.42 0.53 -12.47
C LEU A 7 -5.89 -0.33 -13.62
N PRO A 8 -4.57 -0.38 -13.84
CA PRO A 8 -3.97 -1.31 -14.79
C PRO A 8 -4.15 -2.76 -14.30
N THR A 9 -4.08 -3.73 -15.22
CA THR A 9 -3.92 -5.13 -14.82
C THR A 9 -2.53 -5.34 -14.20
N HIS A 10 -2.31 -6.48 -13.54
CA HIS A 10 -1.01 -6.83 -12.95
C HIS A 10 0.11 -6.76 -13.99
N SER A 11 -0.12 -7.34 -15.16
CA SER A 11 0.79 -7.34 -16.30
C SER A 11 1.05 -5.96 -16.91
N GLN A 12 0.13 -5.00 -16.75
CA GLN A 12 0.25 -3.63 -17.23
C GLN A 12 0.82 -2.65 -16.20
N THR A 13 0.83 -3.04 -14.92
CA THR A 13 1.24 -2.19 -13.81
C THR A 13 2.73 -1.87 -13.90
N GLN A 14 3.05 -0.59 -14.10
CA GLN A 14 4.44 -0.12 -14.17
C GLN A 14 5.07 -0.05 -12.77
N PRO A 15 6.35 -0.45 -12.63
CA PRO A 15 7.08 -0.22 -11.39
C PRO A 15 7.24 1.26 -11.06
N ILE A 16 7.26 1.57 -9.76
CA ILE A 16 7.49 2.92 -9.24
C ILE A 16 8.92 2.96 -8.71
N HIS A 17 9.72 3.87 -9.27
CA HIS A 17 11.09 4.09 -8.86
C HIS A 17 11.20 5.34 -7.99
N THR A 18 11.86 5.21 -6.85
CA THR A 18 12.27 6.35 -6.00
C THR A 18 13.80 6.41 -5.93
N ALA A 19 14.35 7.29 -5.09
CA ALA A 19 15.80 7.40 -4.92
C ALA A 19 16.42 6.07 -4.44
N ARG A 20 15.81 5.42 -3.44
CA ARG A 20 16.34 4.22 -2.78
C ARG A 20 15.49 2.97 -3.00
N LEU A 21 14.28 3.09 -3.53
CA LEU A 21 13.34 1.99 -3.61
C LEU A 21 12.88 1.70 -5.04
N LEU A 22 12.50 0.45 -5.23
CA LEU A 22 11.71 -0.05 -6.35
C LEU A 22 10.41 -0.63 -5.77
N LEU A 23 9.26 -0.10 -6.16
CA LEU A 23 7.97 -0.71 -5.87
C LEU A 23 7.51 -1.39 -7.15
N ARG A 24 7.32 -2.70 -7.13
CA ARG A 24 6.87 -3.45 -8.32
C ARG A 24 5.77 -4.45 -7.97
N PRO A 25 4.94 -4.87 -8.95
CA PRO A 25 3.99 -5.95 -8.74
C PRO A 25 4.65 -7.19 -8.13
N PHE A 26 3.85 -7.92 -7.36
CA PHE A 26 4.29 -9.16 -6.70
C PHE A 26 4.64 -10.22 -7.74
N ARG A 27 5.65 -11.03 -7.43
CA ARG A 27 6.08 -12.17 -8.24
C ARG A 27 6.14 -13.40 -7.37
N ALA A 28 5.90 -14.59 -7.93
CA ALA A 28 6.01 -15.87 -7.22
C ALA A 28 7.32 -16.02 -6.41
N ALA A 29 8.43 -15.49 -6.94
CA ALA A 29 9.73 -15.49 -6.29
C ALA A 29 9.82 -14.67 -4.98
N ASP A 30 8.87 -13.79 -4.70
CA ASP A 30 8.84 -12.97 -3.48
C ASP A 30 8.38 -13.76 -2.24
N LEU A 31 7.79 -14.95 -2.42
CA LEU A 31 7.18 -15.74 -1.35
C LEU A 31 8.09 -15.92 -0.13
N PRO A 32 9.40 -16.25 -0.25
CA PRO A 32 10.27 -16.38 0.93
C PRO A 32 10.37 -15.09 1.74
N ALA A 33 10.55 -13.93 1.08
CA ALA A 33 10.68 -12.65 1.76
C ALA A 33 9.34 -12.18 2.36
N LEU A 34 8.24 -12.41 1.66
CA LEU A 34 6.90 -12.11 2.15
C LEU A 34 6.49 -13.00 3.32
N HIS A 35 6.97 -14.26 3.36
CA HIS A 35 6.74 -15.14 4.50
C HIS A 35 7.47 -14.64 5.74
N VAL A 36 8.71 -14.16 5.60
CA VAL A 36 9.43 -13.50 6.71
C VAL A 36 8.64 -12.28 7.22
N LEU A 37 8.17 -11.42 6.31
CA LEU A 37 7.35 -10.26 6.66
C LEU A 37 6.08 -10.66 7.43
N ARG A 38 5.37 -11.69 6.96
CA ARG A 38 4.08 -12.14 7.52
C ARG A 38 4.20 -13.08 8.73
N THR A 39 5.41 -13.54 9.04
CA THR A 39 5.71 -14.29 10.27
C THR A 39 6.38 -13.44 11.35
N THR A 40 6.65 -12.16 11.07
CA THR A 40 7.20 -11.23 12.05
C THR A 40 6.09 -10.64 12.94
N PRO A 41 6.04 -10.94 14.26
CA PRO A 41 4.94 -10.52 15.13
C PRO A 41 4.76 -9.00 15.21
N ASP A 42 5.86 -8.26 15.31
CA ASP A 42 5.86 -6.80 15.40
C ASP A 42 5.30 -6.12 14.14
N VAL A 43 5.41 -6.79 12.98
CA VAL A 43 4.82 -6.34 11.71
C VAL A 43 3.33 -6.65 11.68
N MET A 44 2.95 -7.88 12.03
CA MET A 44 1.57 -8.37 11.88
C MET A 44 0.59 -7.87 12.94
N ARG A 45 1.07 -7.41 14.10
CA ARG A 45 0.22 -6.96 15.22
C ARG A 45 -0.79 -5.86 14.86
N TRP A 46 -0.50 -5.03 13.87
CA TRP A 46 -1.36 -3.91 13.46
C TRP A 46 -2.23 -4.23 12.24
N THR A 47 -2.10 -5.43 11.68
CA THR A 47 -2.89 -5.85 10.53
C THR A 47 -4.29 -6.27 10.96
N ARG A 48 -5.26 -6.22 10.04
CA ARG A 48 -6.60 -6.79 10.27
C ARG A 48 -6.57 -8.27 10.67
N GLN A 49 -5.54 -9.02 10.26
CA GLN A 49 -5.35 -10.41 10.65
C GLN A 49 -4.95 -10.56 12.12
N GLY A 50 -4.19 -9.59 12.66
CA GLY A 50 -3.79 -9.53 14.07
C GLY A 50 -2.90 -10.67 14.57
N ARG A 51 -2.48 -11.59 13.68
CA ARG A 51 -1.60 -12.72 13.97
C ARG A 51 -0.66 -12.99 12.81
N ILE A 52 0.44 -13.66 13.12
CA ILE A 52 1.35 -14.20 12.10
C ILE A 52 0.69 -15.31 11.28
N ASP A 53 1.21 -15.52 10.09
CA ASP A 53 0.91 -16.72 9.31
C ASP A 53 1.51 -17.96 9.99
N ALA A 54 0.78 -19.06 9.98
CA ALA A 54 1.19 -20.32 10.59
C ALA A 54 2.14 -21.12 9.68
N THR A 55 2.00 -20.98 8.36
CA THR A 55 2.79 -21.72 7.37
C THR A 55 3.11 -20.88 6.15
N THR A 56 4.09 -21.33 5.37
CA THR A 56 4.41 -20.72 4.06
C THR A 56 3.23 -20.79 3.11
N GLU A 57 2.42 -21.85 3.17
CA GLU A 57 1.22 -22.01 2.36
C GLU A 57 0.16 -20.95 2.66
N GLU A 58 0.00 -20.56 3.94
CA GLU A 58 -0.90 -19.45 4.30
C GLU A 58 -0.43 -18.12 3.69
N THR A 59 0.88 -17.86 3.70
CA THR A 59 1.47 -16.71 3.01
C THR A 59 1.26 -16.79 1.50
N SER A 60 1.42 -17.97 0.89
CA SER A 60 1.18 -18.19 -0.54
C SER A 60 -0.25 -17.86 -0.93
N GLN A 61 -1.24 -18.37 -0.18
CA GLN A 61 -2.66 -18.08 -0.41
C GLN A 61 -2.96 -16.59 -0.25
N TRP A 62 -2.35 -15.93 0.74
CA TRP A 62 -2.47 -14.48 0.88
C TRP A 62 -1.94 -13.75 -0.35
N MET A 63 -0.78 -14.20 -0.86
CA MET A 63 -0.03 -13.60 -1.96
C MET A 63 -0.68 -13.82 -3.33
N GLU A 64 -1.34 -14.95 -3.55
CA GLU A 64 -1.99 -15.32 -4.83
C GLU A 64 -2.95 -14.25 -5.34
N ARG A 65 -3.65 -13.56 -4.42
CA ARG A 65 -4.54 -12.42 -4.70
C ARG A 65 -3.87 -11.24 -5.40
N PHE A 66 -2.54 -11.18 -5.37
CA PHE A 66 -1.76 -10.05 -5.87
C PHE A 66 -0.86 -10.43 -7.05
N THR A 67 -0.84 -11.69 -7.48
CA THR A 67 0.11 -12.22 -8.48
C THR A 67 -0.50 -12.53 -9.84
N HIS A 68 -1.79 -12.27 -10.03
CA HIS A 68 -2.48 -12.47 -11.30
C HIS A 68 -3.16 -11.18 -11.78
N ASP A 69 -3.48 -11.15 -13.07
CA ASP A 69 -4.35 -10.12 -13.63
C ASP A 69 -5.74 -10.24 -12.98
N THR A 70 -6.33 -9.10 -12.62
CA THR A 70 -7.67 -9.05 -12.06
C THR A 70 -8.69 -9.45 -13.14
N GLU A 71 -9.49 -10.48 -12.88
CA GLU A 71 -10.59 -10.88 -13.76
C GLU A 71 -11.83 -9.96 -13.57
N PRO A 72 -12.73 -9.86 -14.57
CA PRO A 72 -13.98 -9.10 -14.41
C PRO A 72 -14.79 -9.59 -13.20
N GLY A 73 -14.98 -8.71 -12.22
CA GLY A 73 -15.71 -9.01 -10.97
C GLY A 73 -14.81 -9.31 -9.76
N GLU A 74 -13.50 -9.44 -9.96
CA GLU A 74 -12.53 -9.51 -8.87
C GLU A 74 -12.19 -8.12 -8.33
N GLN A 75 -11.68 -8.08 -7.10
CA GLN A 75 -11.20 -6.85 -6.50
C GLN A 75 -9.97 -6.36 -7.26
N ALA A 76 -10.03 -5.11 -7.73
CA ALA A 76 -8.92 -4.51 -8.45
C ALA A 76 -7.65 -4.46 -7.58
N ASN A 77 -6.52 -4.86 -8.17
CA ASN A 77 -5.24 -4.98 -7.49
C ASN A 77 -4.32 -3.82 -7.87
N TYR A 78 -3.82 -3.09 -6.87
CA TYR A 78 -2.75 -2.12 -7.02
C TYR A 78 -1.77 -2.21 -5.85
N ASN A 79 -1.18 -3.41 -5.70
CA ASN A 79 -0.27 -3.77 -4.61
C ASN A 79 1.13 -4.11 -5.13
N PHE A 80 2.14 -3.66 -4.38
CA PHE A 80 3.54 -3.71 -4.75
C PHE A 80 4.38 -4.35 -3.64
N ALA A 81 5.33 -5.20 -4.03
CA ALA A 81 6.48 -5.49 -3.22
C ALA A 81 7.40 -4.26 -3.22
N VAL A 82 7.93 -3.89 -2.06
CA VAL A 82 8.85 -2.76 -1.89
C VAL A 82 10.26 -3.31 -1.73
N LEU A 83 11.11 -3.03 -2.71
CA LEU A 83 12.50 -3.45 -2.73
C LEU A 83 13.40 -2.27 -2.42
N ARG A 84 14.41 -2.49 -1.57
CA ARG A 84 15.50 -1.55 -1.36
C ARG A 84 16.54 -1.79 -2.44
N LYS A 85 16.85 -0.77 -3.23
CA LYS A 85 17.85 -0.84 -4.30
C LYS A 85 19.22 -1.14 -3.71
N PRO A 86 20.05 -1.94 -4.40
CA PRO A 86 21.41 -2.20 -3.98
C PRO A 86 22.22 -0.89 -4.00
N ILE A 87 23.15 -0.76 -3.06
CA ILE A 87 24.12 0.34 -3.06
C ILE A 87 25.11 0.06 -4.19
N SER A 88 25.31 1.05 -5.06
CA SER A 88 26.24 0.94 -6.19
C SER A 88 27.62 0.50 -5.71
N GLY A 89 28.07 -0.69 -6.12
CA GLY A 89 29.39 -1.25 -5.78
C GLY A 89 29.37 -2.42 -4.78
N GLU A 90 28.22 -2.75 -4.18
CA GLU A 90 28.12 -3.84 -3.19
C GLU A 90 27.41 -5.10 -3.70
N VAL A 91 26.96 -5.15 -4.96
CA VAL A 91 26.24 -6.30 -5.51
C VAL A 91 27.13 -7.54 -5.49
N HIS A 92 26.87 -8.46 -4.56
CA HIS A 92 27.49 -9.77 -4.56
C HIS A 92 26.87 -10.60 -5.68
N ALA A 93 27.62 -11.54 -6.27
CA ALA A 93 27.18 -12.33 -7.43
C ALA A 93 25.87 -13.15 -7.21
N THR A 94 25.38 -13.21 -5.97
CA THR A 94 24.16 -13.91 -5.56
C THR A 94 22.98 -12.99 -5.24
N GLU A 95 23.18 -11.67 -5.24
CA GLU A 95 22.13 -10.70 -4.93
C GLU A 95 21.37 -10.26 -6.18
N SER A 96 20.05 -10.10 -6.02
CA SER A 96 19.20 -9.56 -7.08
C SER A 96 19.65 -8.16 -7.48
N GLU A 97 19.77 -7.88 -8.78
CA GLU A 97 20.04 -6.53 -9.28
C GLU A 97 18.94 -5.53 -8.89
N GLU A 98 17.73 -6.01 -8.58
CA GLU A 98 16.62 -5.19 -8.09
C GLU A 98 16.74 -4.86 -6.59
N GLY A 99 17.58 -5.60 -5.84
CA GLY A 99 17.76 -5.49 -4.40
C GLY A 99 16.84 -6.40 -3.57
N ASP A 100 16.72 -6.12 -2.28
CA ASP A 100 16.01 -6.97 -1.31
C ASP A 100 14.58 -6.48 -1.01
N VAL A 101 13.63 -7.40 -0.91
CA VAL A 101 12.24 -7.10 -0.53
C VAL A 101 12.19 -6.76 0.96
N ILE A 102 11.86 -5.50 1.27
CA ILE A 102 11.83 -4.98 2.64
C ILE A 102 10.41 -4.70 3.16
N GLY A 103 9.40 -4.82 2.30
CA GLY A 103 8.02 -4.51 2.66
C GLY A 103 7.04 -4.67 1.52
N VAL A 104 5.80 -4.28 1.78
CA VAL A 104 4.70 -4.22 0.80
C VAL A 104 3.91 -2.94 0.98
N MET A 105 3.30 -2.46 -0.10
CA MET A 105 2.45 -1.27 -0.11
C MET A 105 1.40 -1.37 -1.21
N GLY A 106 0.19 -0.89 -0.94
CA GLY A 106 -0.82 -0.81 -1.98
C GLY A 106 -2.20 -0.49 -1.45
N ILE A 107 -3.19 -0.72 -2.31
CA ILE A 107 -4.60 -0.61 -1.97
C ILE A 107 -5.08 -1.92 -1.32
N VAL A 108 -5.45 -1.84 -0.04
CA VAL A 108 -5.88 -2.98 0.77
C VAL A 108 -7.40 -3.16 0.79
N SER A 109 -8.15 -2.11 0.47
CA SER A 109 -9.60 -2.17 0.28
C SER A 109 -10.04 -1.02 -0.65
N ILE A 110 -11.16 -1.25 -1.35
CA ILE A 110 -11.85 -0.22 -2.12
C ILE A 110 -13.33 -0.42 -1.81
N SER A 111 -13.97 0.55 -1.16
CA SER A 111 -15.42 0.52 -0.94
C SER A 111 -16.12 1.63 -1.74
N PRO A 112 -17.38 1.43 -2.17
CA PRO A 112 -18.14 2.47 -2.86
C PRO A 112 -18.40 3.72 -2.02
N GLU A 113 -18.34 3.61 -0.69
CA GLU A 113 -18.63 4.71 0.25
C GLU A 113 -17.37 5.46 0.69
N ASP A 114 -16.26 4.76 0.90
CA ASP A 114 -15.03 5.33 1.46
C ASP A 114 -13.92 5.50 0.43
N GLY A 115 -14.00 4.83 -0.71
CA GLY A 115 -12.98 4.85 -1.75
C GLY A 115 -11.77 3.97 -1.40
N PRO A 116 -10.58 4.29 -1.95
CA PRO A 116 -9.39 3.44 -1.85
C PRO A 116 -8.66 3.62 -0.51
N GLU A 117 -8.42 2.52 0.21
CA GLU A 117 -7.62 2.47 1.43
C GLU A 117 -6.21 1.97 1.15
N VAL A 118 -5.20 2.74 1.57
CA VAL A 118 -3.79 2.41 1.48
C VAL A 118 -3.35 1.67 2.74
N GLY A 119 -2.60 0.58 2.53
CA GLY A 119 -1.89 -0.13 3.58
C GLY A 119 -0.42 -0.37 3.21
N TYR A 120 0.42 -0.55 4.22
CA TYR A 120 1.82 -0.92 4.03
C TYR A 120 2.37 -1.67 5.23
N LEU A 121 3.36 -2.53 4.98
CA LEU A 121 4.12 -3.28 5.98
C LEU A 121 5.60 -3.22 5.62
N PHE A 122 6.46 -3.11 6.63
CA PHE A 122 7.91 -3.04 6.46
C PHE A 122 8.59 -3.88 7.52
N LEU A 123 9.71 -4.52 7.19
CA LEU A 123 10.51 -5.28 8.13
C LEU A 123 11.12 -4.39 9.22
N PRO A 124 11.20 -4.84 10.50
CA PRO A 124 11.66 -4.02 11.62
C PRO A 124 13.04 -3.40 11.44
N GLU A 125 13.97 -4.10 10.77
CA GLU A 125 15.34 -3.66 10.54
C GLU A 125 15.41 -2.42 9.63
N THR A 126 14.30 -2.10 8.95
CA THR A 126 14.19 -0.97 8.03
C THR A 126 13.42 0.22 8.62
N TRP A 127 12.91 0.07 9.84
CA TRP A 127 12.16 1.13 10.53
C TRP A 127 13.06 2.30 10.92
N GLY A 128 12.50 3.51 10.96
CA GLY A 128 13.25 4.73 11.27
C GLY A 128 14.19 5.22 10.15
N MET A 129 14.41 4.44 9.09
CA MET A 129 15.28 4.80 7.95
C MET A 129 14.55 5.61 6.85
N GLY A 130 13.26 5.87 7.03
CA GLY A 130 12.44 6.69 6.12
C GLY A 130 11.91 5.98 4.88
N TYR A 131 12.10 4.66 4.74
CA TYR A 131 11.64 3.91 3.56
C TYR A 131 10.11 3.92 3.40
N ALA A 132 9.34 3.73 4.47
CA ALA A 132 7.87 3.80 4.40
C ALA A 132 7.36 5.17 3.92
N THR A 133 7.98 6.26 4.40
CA THR A 133 7.67 7.62 3.95
C THR A 133 8.00 7.83 2.47
N GLU A 134 9.17 7.35 2.02
CA GLU A 134 9.57 7.44 0.61
C GLU A 134 8.65 6.62 -0.30
N ALA A 135 8.36 5.38 0.07
CA ALA A 135 7.45 4.50 -0.65
C ALA A 135 6.05 5.13 -0.77
N LEU A 136 5.51 5.66 0.33
CA LEU A 136 4.15 6.22 0.35
C LEU A 136 4.03 7.46 -0.54
N ARG A 137 5.07 8.31 -0.61
CA ARG A 137 5.10 9.44 -1.54
C ARG A 137 5.14 8.99 -2.99
N GLY A 138 6.04 8.07 -3.33
CA GLY A 138 6.13 7.53 -4.68
C GLY A 138 4.84 6.84 -5.11
N PHE A 139 4.23 6.06 -4.21
CA PHE A 139 2.94 5.43 -4.43
C PHE A 139 1.83 6.43 -4.69
N ALA A 140 1.68 7.45 -3.84
CA ALA A 140 0.65 8.48 -4.01
C ALA A 140 0.82 9.24 -5.33
N GLU A 141 2.05 9.63 -5.68
CA GLU A 141 2.34 10.28 -6.96
C GLU A 141 2.01 9.40 -8.18
N ALA A 142 2.25 8.09 -8.10
CA ALA A 142 1.89 7.16 -9.16
C ALA A 142 0.37 6.99 -9.25
N TRP A 143 -0.31 6.88 -8.10
CA TRP A 143 -1.77 6.79 -8.01
C TRP A 143 -2.44 8.00 -8.67
N TRP A 144 -1.96 9.22 -8.40
CA TRP A 144 -2.51 10.45 -8.99
C TRP A 144 -2.26 10.61 -10.50
N ARG A 145 -1.38 9.79 -11.09
CA ARG A 145 -1.10 9.74 -12.53
C ARG A 145 -1.96 8.71 -13.26
N LEU A 146 -2.70 7.86 -12.55
CA LEU A 146 -3.59 6.91 -13.19
C LEU A 146 -4.73 7.64 -13.92
N PRO A 147 -5.17 7.12 -15.08
CA PRO A 147 -6.21 7.77 -15.87
C PRO A 147 -7.55 7.74 -15.13
N VAL A 148 -8.27 8.86 -15.16
CA VAL A 148 -9.61 8.96 -14.58
C VAL A 148 -10.65 8.77 -15.69
N PRO A 149 -11.70 7.96 -15.48
CA PRO A 149 -12.81 7.86 -16.42
C PRO A 149 -13.46 9.24 -16.63
N GLY A 150 -13.30 9.84 -17.82
CA GLY A 150 -13.92 11.13 -18.17
C GLY A 150 -12.97 12.24 -18.64
N ASP A 151 -11.66 12.07 -18.53
CA ASP A 151 -10.64 13.08 -18.92
C ASP A 151 -10.58 13.43 -20.43
N GLY A 152 -11.52 12.91 -21.23
CA GLY A 152 -11.67 13.17 -22.67
C GLY A 152 -12.74 14.19 -23.07
N VAL A 153 -13.48 14.80 -22.12
CA VAL A 153 -14.48 15.83 -22.43
C VAL A 153 -14.27 17.05 -21.56
N SER A 154 -13.72 18.12 -22.16
CA SER A 154 -13.80 19.47 -21.62
C SER A 154 -15.28 19.86 -21.50
N GLY A 155 -15.87 19.64 -20.33
CA GLY A 155 -17.23 20.04 -19.99
C GLY A 155 -17.21 20.90 -18.75
N ASN A 156 -17.59 22.17 -18.88
CA ASN A 156 -17.85 23.11 -17.79
C ASN A 156 -19.08 22.67 -16.99
N GLY A 157 -18.98 21.58 -16.23
CA GLY A 157 -20.06 21.02 -15.44
C GLY A 157 -19.73 21.03 -13.96
N GLU A 158 -20.38 21.91 -13.20
CA GLU A 158 -20.54 21.77 -11.76
C GLU A 158 -21.17 20.39 -11.48
N GLY A 159 -20.40 19.46 -10.89
CA GLY A 159 -20.90 18.13 -10.52
C GLY A 159 -20.01 16.92 -10.83
N ALA A 160 -18.74 17.09 -11.24
CA ALA A 160 -17.81 15.96 -11.26
C ALA A 160 -17.41 15.58 -9.82
N GLU A 161 -17.92 14.46 -9.29
CA GLU A 161 -17.48 13.92 -7.99
C GLU A 161 -15.97 13.60 -8.09
N GLU A 162 -15.14 14.43 -7.45
CA GLU A 162 -13.69 14.41 -7.59
C GLU A 162 -13.04 13.05 -7.29
N VAL A 163 -12.13 12.60 -8.17
CA VAL A 163 -11.06 11.66 -7.79
C VAL A 163 -10.11 12.41 -6.85
N GLY A 164 -10.48 12.45 -5.57
CA GLY A 164 -9.91 13.45 -4.67
C GLY A 164 -9.06 12.90 -3.55
N THR A 165 -9.22 11.63 -3.14
CA THR A 165 -8.67 11.17 -1.85
C THR A 165 -8.18 9.73 -1.84
N LEU A 166 -7.05 9.51 -1.16
CA LEU A 166 -6.65 8.21 -0.63
C LEU A 166 -6.97 8.17 0.87
N ARG A 167 -7.37 7.01 1.38
CA ARG A 167 -7.65 6.78 2.80
C ARG A 167 -6.63 5.86 3.43
N ALA A 168 -6.49 5.95 4.75
CA ALA A 168 -5.75 4.99 5.55
C ALA A 168 -6.37 4.93 6.95
N VAL A 169 -6.26 3.77 7.58
CA VAL A 169 -6.75 3.55 8.95
C VAL A 169 -5.60 3.03 9.79
N THR A 170 -5.44 3.60 10.99
CA THR A 170 -4.41 3.16 11.94
C THR A 170 -4.99 3.00 13.32
N ASP A 171 -4.52 2.00 14.07
CA ASP A 171 -4.61 2.02 15.53
C ASP A 171 -3.97 3.31 16.07
N LYS A 172 -4.64 3.99 17.01
CA LYS A 172 -4.21 5.27 17.62
C LYS A 172 -2.87 5.15 18.34
N THR A 173 -2.49 3.96 18.77
CA THR A 173 -1.21 3.64 19.41
C THR A 173 -0.11 3.26 18.42
N ASN A 174 -0.43 3.06 17.13
CA ASN A 174 0.56 2.82 16.07
C ASN A 174 1.24 4.13 15.63
N LEU A 175 2.12 4.64 16.52
CA LEU A 175 2.85 5.90 16.29
C LEU A 175 3.77 5.85 15.07
N GLY A 176 4.25 4.67 14.69
CA GLY A 176 5.08 4.48 13.50
C GLY A 176 4.32 4.87 12.23
N SER A 177 3.12 4.29 12.05
CA SER A 177 2.26 4.58 10.90
C SER A 177 1.77 6.04 10.92
N ALA A 178 1.32 6.54 12.08
CA ALA A 178 0.87 7.93 12.22
C ALA A 178 1.95 8.96 11.80
N ARG A 179 3.22 8.71 12.15
CA ARG A 179 4.35 9.56 11.73
C ARG A 179 4.61 9.50 10.23
N VAL A 180 4.48 8.32 9.61
CA VAL A 180 4.64 8.17 8.15
C VAL A 180 3.55 8.96 7.43
N LEU A 181 2.28 8.76 7.79
CA LEU A 181 1.13 9.46 7.22
C LEU A 181 1.27 10.97 7.36
N THR A 182 1.58 11.46 8.57
CA THR A 182 1.80 12.90 8.83
C THR A 182 2.90 13.49 7.94
N LYS A 183 4.05 12.80 7.81
CA LYS A 183 5.15 13.24 6.95
C LYS A 183 4.78 13.25 5.46
N CYS A 184 3.81 12.45 5.06
CA CYS A 184 3.31 12.40 3.69
C CYS A 184 2.13 13.34 3.43
N GLY A 185 1.78 14.23 4.38
CA GLY A 185 0.74 15.23 4.21
C GLY A 185 -0.69 14.71 4.43
N TRP A 186 -0.84 13.53 5.02
CA TRP A 186 -2.15 12.99 5.38
C TRP A 186 -2.70 13.71 6.61
N THR A 187 -4.02 13.90 6.63
CA THR A 187 -4.74 14.55 7.74
C THR A 187 -5.72 13.58 8.38
N ILE A 188 -5.83 13.61 9.71
CA ILE A 188 -6.90 12.91 10.44
C ILE A 188 -8.22 13.61 10.16
N VAL A 189 -9.24 12.84 9.79
CA VAL A 189 -10.60 13.35 9.51
C VAL A 189 -11.65 12.74 10.45
N GLY A 190 -11.27 11.75 11.25
CA GLY A 190 -12.15 11.14 12.23
C GLY A 190 -11.41 10.14 13.11
N GLU A 191 -12.12 9.69 14.14
CA GLU A 191 -11.70 8.61 15.02
C GLU A 191 -12.81 7.56 15.08
N GLY A 192 -12.43 6.32 15.37
CA GLY A 192 -13.36 5.21 15.46
C GLY A 192 -12.93 4.20 16.49
N VAL A 193 -13.77 3.18 16.65
CA VAL A 193 -13.48 2.02 17.49
C VAL A 193 -13.81 0.78 16.70
N ASP A 194 -12.91 -0.20 16.74
CA ASP A 194 -13.18 -1.55 16.25
C ASP A 194 -13.05 -2.57 17.39
N GLY A 195 -13.79 -3.66 17.28
CA GLY A 195 -13.88 -4.70 18.30
C GLY A 195 -14.68 -4.31 19.56
N GLU A 196 -14.82 -5.29 20.47
CA GLU A 196 -15.55 -5.15 21.73
C GLU A 196 -14.73 -5.70 22.91
N GLY A 197 -15.03 -5.23 24.13
CA GLY A 197 -14.40 -5.71 25.36
C GLY A 197 -12.89 -5.48 25.39
N GLU A 198 -12.13 -6.52 25.78
CA GLU A 198 -10.66 -6.46 25.88
C GLU A 198 -9.95 -6.38 24.51
N LYS A 199 -10.66 -6.61 23.41
CA LYS A 199 -10.13 -6.50 22.03
C LYS A 199 -10.47 -5.17 21.37
N LYS A 200 -10.98 -4.21 22.15
CA LYS A 200 -11.32 -2.87 21.65
C LYS A 200 -10.06 -2.13 21.19
N VAL A 201 -10.09 -1.64 19.97
CA VAL A 201 -9.01 -0.84 19.38
C VAL A 201 -9.54 0.54 18.99
N GLU A 202 -8.82 1.59 19.39
CA GLU A 202 -9.11 2.96 18.96
C GLU A 202 -8.43 3.24 17.63
N LEU A 203 -9.18 3.73 16.65
CA LEU A 203 -8.73 3.96 15.29
C LEU A 203 -8.68 5.45 14.95
N LEU A 204 -7.74 5.81 14.09
CA LEU A 204 -7.67 7.10 13.41
C LEU A 204 -7.94 6.90 11.92
N TYR A 205 -8.83 7.72 11.37
CA TYR A 205 -9.15 7.76 9.94
C TYR A 205 -8.39 8.89 9.27
N TRP A 206 -7.58 8.55 8.28
CA TRP A 206 -6.69 9.48 7.57
C TRP A 206 -7.12 9.65 6.13
N ILE A 207 -6.93 10.87 5.62
CA ILE A 207 -7.12 11.22 4.21
C ILE A 207 -5.89 11.94 3.68
N LEU A 208 -5.46 11.57 2.47
CA LEU A 208 -4.59 12.38 1.62
C LEU A 208 -5.40 12.85 0.41
N ARG A 209 -5.42 14.18 0.20
CA ARG A 209 -6.07 14.77 -0.98
C ARG A 209 -5.11 14.85 -2.16
N ARG A 210 -5.64 14.73 -3.38
CA ARG A 210 -4.89 14.96 -4.61
C ARG A 210 -4.31 16.39 -4.59
N PRO A 211 -3.02 16.60 -4.89
CA PRO A 211 -2.45 17.94 -4.96
C PRO A 211 -3.09 18.76 -6.09
N GLY A 212 -3.39 20.04 -5.84
CA GLY A 212 -3.87 20.98 -6.86
C GLY A 212 -5.40 21.13 -6.96
N ILE A 213 -6.12 20.81 -5.89
CA ILE A 213 -7.49 21.28 -5.62
C ILE A 213 -7.40 22.55 -4.77
#